data_AF-A0A3C1ABY5-F1
#
_entry.id   AF-A0A3C1ABY5-F1
#
_cell.length_a   1.000
_cell.length_b   1.000
_cell.length_c   1.000
_cell.angle_alpha   90.00
_cell.angle_beta   90.00
_cell.angle_gamma   90.00
#
_symmetry.space_group_name_H-M   'P 1'
#
loop_
_entity.id
_entity.type
_entity.pdbx_description
1 polymer ?
#
loop_
_entity_poly.entity_id
_entity_poly.type
_entity_poly.pdbx_seq_one_letter_code
_entity_poly.pdbx_strand_id
1 'polypeptide(L)' 'MSKVYFRFYEELNDHLPEEMRKVWFEYPLKDRISVQEAISSLGVPPAEVDLILVNQLSKGFDYIMQDEDRISVYPVFES' A
#
# COMPACT_ATOMS: atom_id res chain seq x y z
N MET A 1 -2.90 -1.16 -19.49
CA MET A 1 -3.54 -1.65 -18.25
C MET A 1 -3.20 -0.63 -17.19
N SER A 2 -4.18 -0.21 -16.39
CA SER A 2 -3.91 0.73 -15.31
C SER A 2 -3.18 0.02 -14.17
N LYS A 3 -2.27 0.71 -13.50
CA LYS A 3 -1.46 0.16 -12.41
C LYS A 3 -1.11 1.24 -11.39
N VAL A 4 -0.85 0.79 -10.18
CA VAL A 4 -0.26 1.61 -9.12
C VAL A 4 1.02 0.96 -8.64
N TYR A 5 1.81 1.71 -7.89
CA TYR A 5 3.05 1.22 -7.31
C TYR A 5 2.93 1.25 -5.80
N PHE A 6 3.23 0.13 -5.14
CA PHE A 6 3.27 0.06 -3.69
C PHE A 6 4.70 -0.09 -3.20
N ARG A 7 4.96 0.45 -2.01
CA ARG A 7 6.11 0.09 -1.18
C ARG A 7 5.68 0.04 0.28
N PHE A 8 5.97 -1.08 0.92
CA PHE A 8 5.71 -1.30 2.33
C PHE A 8 7.00 -1.16 3.14
N TYR A 9 6.88 -0.62 4.35
CA TYR A 9 8.00 -0.30 5.23
C TYR A 9 7.98 -1.18 6.49
N GLU A 10 9.17 -1.40 7.05
CA GLU A 10 9.41 -2.17 8.28
C GLU A 10 8.66 -3.51 8.34
N GLU A 11 7.98 -3.82 9.45
CA GLU A 11 7.30 -5.09 9.74
C GLU A 11 6.18 -5.45 8.76
N LEU A 12 5.61 -4.46 8.04
CA LEU A 12 4.58 -4.74 7.03
C LEU A 12 5.11 -5.64 5.90
N ASN A 13 6.43 -5.68 5.70
CA ASN A 13 7.05 -6.54 4.71
C ASN A 13 6.97 -8.04 5.06
N ASP A 14 6.75 -8.40 6.32
CA ASP A 14 6.67 -9.80 6.72
C ASP A 14 5.40 -10.49 6.22
N HIS A 15 4.35 -9.70 5.92
CA HIS A 15 3.11 -10.16 5.29
C HIS A 15 3.24 -10.39 3.78
N LEU A 16 4.28 -9.84 3.14
CA LEU A 16 4.42 -9.86 1.67
C LEU A 16 5.31 -11.02 1.18
N PRO A 17 5.12 -11.48 -0.08
CA PRO A 17 6.10 -12.32 -0.77
C PRO A 17 7.48 -11.64 -0.83
N GLU A 18 8.56 -12.44 -0.82
CA GLU A 18 9.94 -11.94 -0.73
C GLU A 18 10.28 -10.92 -1.83
N GLU A 19 9.78 -11.13 -3.04
CA GLU A 19 9.99 -10.26 -4.20
C GLU A 19 9.35 -8.87 -4.09
N MET A 20 8.38 -8.70 -3.18
CA MET A 20 7.67 -7.45 -2.94
C MET A 20 8.20 -6.69 -1.71
N ARG A 21 9.11 -7.31 -0.94
CA ARG A 21 9.62 -6.72 0.31
C ARG A 21 10.61 -5.60 0.04
N LYS A 22 10.40 -4.46 0.71
CA LYS A 22 11.29 -3.29 0.78
C LYS A 22 11.60 -2.65 -0.59
N VAL A 23 10.87 -3.01 -1.64
CA VAL A 23 10.99 -2.51 -3.01
C VAL A 23 9.69 -1.85 -3.47
N TRP A 24 9.77 -1.11 -4.58
CA TRP A 24 8.57 -0.70 -5.30
C TRP A 24 8.12 -1.84 -6.22
N PHE A 25 6.86 -2.24 -6.13
CA PHE A 25 6.28 -3.24 -7.03
C PHE A 25 4.97 -2.73 -7.65
N GLU A 26 4.63 -3.29 -8.81
CA GLU A 26 3.41 -2.94 -9.54
C GLU A 26 2.22 -3.72 -8.99
N TYR A 27 1.13 -3.02 -8.74
CA TYR A 27 -0.17 -3.60 -8.44
C TYR A 27 -1.16 -3.26 -9.55
N PRO A 28 -1.76 -4.26 -10.22
CA PRO A 28 -2.67 -4.02 -11.32
C PRO A 28 -3.97 -3.36 -10.83
N LEU A 29 -4.29 -2.19 -11.39
CA LEU A 29 -5.53 -1.47 -11.10
C LEU A 29 -6.61 -1.94 -12.08
N LYS A 30 -7.46 -2.84 -11.61
CA LYS A 30 -8.54 -3.42 -12.43
C LYS A 30 -9.86 -2.67 -12.30
N ASP A 31 -10.14 -2.11 -11.12
CA ASP A 31 -11.40 -1.46 -10.75
C ASP A 31 -11.16 -0.22 -9.89
N ARG A 32 -12.22 0.54 -9.58
CA ARG A 32 -12.21 1.52 -8.49
C ARG A 32 -12.06 0.77 -7.17
N ILE A 33 -10.83 0.67 -6.69
CA ILE A 33 -10.47 0.02 -5.43
C ILE A 33 -9.85 1.07 -4.49
N SER A 34 -10.23 0.98 -3.21
CA SER A 34 -9.63 1.82 -2.17
C SER A 34 -8.23 1.30 -1.77
N VAL A 35 -7.43 2.16 -1.16
CA VAL A 35 -6.13 1.73 -0.59
C VAL A 35 -6.33 0.62 0.45
N GLN A 36 -7.40 0.70 1.26
CA GLN A 36 -7.70 -0.32 2.27
C GLN A 36 -7.91 -1.72 1.69
N GLU A 37 -8.73 -1.81 0.65
CA GLU A 37 -9.03 -3.08 -0.01
C GLU A 37 -7.79 -3.66 -0.68
N ALA A 38 -6.95 -2.82 -1.28
CA ALA A 38 -5.70 -3.24 -1.91
C ALA A 38 -4.69 -3.76 -0.89
N ILE A 39 -4.46 -3.02 0.20
CA ILE A 39 -3.59 -3.44 1.33
C ILE A 39 -4.08 -4.78 1.90
N SER A 40 -5.38 -4.91 2.15
CA SER A 40 -5.97 -6.15 2.66
C SER A 40 -5.82 -7.32 1.68
N SER A 41 -5.97 -7.06 0.37
CA SER A 41 -5.79 -8.06 -0.68
C SER A 41 -4.33 -8.52 -0.82
N LEU A 42 -3.38 -7.68 -0.43
CA LEU A 42 -1.95 -8.02 -0.35
C LEU A 42 -1.59 -8.80 0.92
N GLY A 43 -2.56 -9.05 1.80
CA GLY A 43 -2.38 -9.80 3.04
C GLY A 43 -1.94 -8.94 4.24
N VAL A 44 -1.79 -7.63 4.05
CA VAL A 44 -1.39 -6.70 5.11
C VAL A 44 -2.63 -6.27 5.91
N PRO A 45 -2.67 -6.44 7.24
CA PRO A 45 -3.79 -5.99 8.05
C PRO A 45 -3.84 -4.46 8.12
N PRO A 46 -4.96 -3.79 7.77
CA PRO A 46 -5.07 -2.34 7.89
C PRO A 46 -4.86 -1.79 9.31
N ALA A 47 -5.09 -2.63 10.33
CA ALA A 47 -4.88 -2.27 11.73
C ALA A 47 -3.40 -2.07 12.10
N GLU A 48 -2.48 -2.61 11.30
CA GLU A 48 -1.04 -2.46 11.51
C GLU A 48 -0.47 -1.25 10.75
N VAL A 49 -1.29 -0.50 10.02
CA VAL A 49 -0.88 0.65 9.19
C VAL A 49 -1.28 1.96 9.85
N ASP A 50 -0.35 2.90 10.00
CA ASP A 50 -0.59 4.21 10.60
C ASP A 50 -0.50 5.37 9.60
N LEU A 51 0.39 5.25 8.61
CA LEU A 51 0.58 6.30 7.60
C LEU A 51 0.55 5.74 6.18
N ILE A 52 -0.30 6.34 5.36
CA ILE A 52 -0.37 6.11 3.92
C ILE A 52 0.01 7.42 3.22
N LEU A 53 0.99 7.34 2.31
CA LEU A 53 1.32 8.43 1.41
C LEU A 53 0.98 8.04 -0.02
N VAL A 54 0.13 8.82 -0.68
CA VAL A 54 -0.12 8.72 -2.12
C VAL A 54 0.57 9.90 -2.80
N ASN A 55 1.54 9.63 -3.67
CA ASN A 55 2.34 10.65 -4.34
C ASN A 55 2.91 11.68 -3.36
N GLN A 56 3.48 11.20 -2.24
CA GLN A 56 4.05 11.99 -1.15
C GLN A 56 3.04 12.80 -0.31
N LEU A 57 1.73 12.65 -0.54
CA LEU A 57 0.69 13.31 0.24
C LEU A 57 0.02 12.30 1.16
N SER A 58 -0.16 12.69 2.43
CA SER A 58 -0.90 11.87 3.38
C SER A 58 -2.36 11.72 2.94
N LYS A 59 -2.84 10.48 2.92
CA LYS A 59 -4.21 10.10 2.56
C LYS A 59 -4.73 9.05 3.53
N GLY A 60 -6.05 8.91 3.58
CA GLY A 60 -6.73 7.89 4.35
C GLY A 60 -6.92 6.58 3.58
N PHE A 61 -7.38 5.57 4.30
CA PHE A 61 -7.75 4.24 3.78
C PHE A 61 -8.84 4.28 2.71
N ASP A 62 -9.72 5.28 2.77
CA ASP A 62 -10.84 5.51 1.86
C ASP A 62 -10.43 6.11 0.51
N TYR A 63 -9.15 6.47 0.35
CA TYR A 63 -8.64 6.99 -0.92
C TYR A 63 -8.81 5.97 -2.04
N ILE A 64 -9.48 6.40 -3.11
CA ILE A 64 -9.69 5.60 -4.33
C ILE A 64 -8.50 5.78 -5.25
N MET A 65 -7.76 4.70 -5.46
CA MET A 65 -6.51 4.70 -6.23
C MET A 65 -6.74 5.13 -7.69
N GLN A 66 -5.79 5.88 -8.24
CA GLN A 66 -5.75 6.33 -9.62
C GLN A 66 -4.55 5.71 -10.34
N ASP A 67 -4.59 5.71 -11.67
CA ASP A 67 -3.49 5.20 -12.48
C ASP A 67 -2.18 5.92 -12.14
N GLU A 68 -1.09 5.14 -12.10
CA GLU A 68 0.28 5.57 -11.80
C GLU A 68 0.55 6.10 -10.38
N ASP A 69 -0.42 5.99 -9.46
CA ASP A 69 -0.20 6.38 -8.06
C ASP A 69 0.98 5.63 -7.43
N ARG A 70 1.80 6.38 -6.68
CA ARG A 70 2.89 5.83 -5.87
C ARG A 70 2.49 5.86 -4.40
N ILE A 71 2.28 4.68 -3.83
CA ILE A 71 1.70 4.48 -2.51
C ILE A 71 2.77 3.92 -1.57
N SER A 72 3.16 4.72 -0.59
CA SER A 72 4.02 4.28 0.52
C SER A 72 3.16 3.97 1.73
N VAL A 73 3.37 2.79 2.32
CA VAL A 73 2.59 2.30 3.47
C VAL A 73 3.53 2.05 4.64
N TYR A 74 3.27 2.73 5.75
CA TYR A 74 4.09 2.67 6.96
C TYR A 74 3.30 2.03 8.11
N PRO A 75 3.95 1.18 8.92
CA PRO A 75 3.29 0.58 10.05
C PRO A 75 3.02 1.58 11.16
N VAL A 76 2.20 1.14 12.12
CA VAL A 76 2.10 1.75 13.45
C VAL A 76 3.48 1.80 14.11
N PHE A 77 3.87 2.97 14.60
CA PHE A 77 5.13 3.10 15.31
C PHE A 77 5.03 2.46 16.70
N GLU A 78 5.80 1.40 16.95
CA GLU A 78 6.02 0.93 18.33
C GLU A 78 6.92 1.93 19.09
N SER A 79 6.53 2.25 20.32
CA SER A 79 7.23 3.17 21.24
C SER A 79 8.09 2.42 22.25
#